data_AF-A0A958CS16-F1
#
_entry.id   AF-A0A958CS16-F1
#
_cell.length_a   1.000
_cell.length_b   1.000
_cell.length_c   1.000
_cell.angle_alpha   90.00
_cell.angle_beta   90.00
_cell.angle_gamma   90.00
#
_symmetry.space_group_name_H-M   'P 1'
#
loop_
_entity.id
_entity.type
_entity.pdbx_description
1 polymer ?
#
loop_
_entity_poly.entity_id
_entity_poly.type
_entity_poly.pdbx_seq_one_letter_code
_entity_poly.pdbx_strand_id
1 'polypeptide(L)'
;MSTDPRIRRSREQLRQALASLLQEVSYESLSIRDITARAQVGYATYFRHYSDKDALLMDLLTDSIERLQALLPPGVDATPAEEGAVIFEHMAQSHHIYSILLHGEGTQRILDEIRAVAVG
;
A
#
# COMPACT_ATOMS: atom_id res chain seq x y z
N MET A 1 17.34 6.69 -0.79
CA MET A 1 16.68 5.88 0.25
C MET A 1 17.52 5.96 1.51
N SER A 2 16.96 6.38 2.66
CA SER A 2 17.74 6.50 3.90
C SER A 2 17.99 5.11 4.50
N THR A 3 19.26 4.78 4.75
CA THR A 3 19.74 3.46 5.18
C THR A 3 19.54 3.20 6.68
N ASP A 4 18.95 4.13 7.43
CA ASP A 4 18.73 3.98 8.88
C ASP A 4 17.66 2.91 9.18
N PRO A 5 18.01 1.82 9.90
CA PRO A 5 17.06 0.77 10.28
C PRO A 5 15.86 1.29 11.08
N ARG A 6 16.02 2.38 11.83
CA ARG A 6 14.93 2.99 12.62
C ARG A 6 13.87 3.60 11.72
N ILE A 7 14.29 4.28 10.65
CA ILE A 7 13.40 4.88 9.65
C ILE A 7 12.61 3.79 8.92
N ARG A 8 13.29 2.70 8.54
CA ARG A 8 12.61 1.56 7.90
C ARG A 8 11.56 0.94 8.82
N ARG A 9 11.91 0.76 10.10
CA ARG A 9 11.00 0.18 11.10
C ARG A 9 9.75 1.04 11.32
N SER A 10 9.91 2.36 11.50
CA SER A 10 8.75 3.24 11.72
C SER A 10 7.85 3.34 10.49
N ARG A 11 8.40 3.33 9.27
CA ARG A 11 7.61 3.27 8.03
C ARG A 11 6.80 1.98 7.95
N GLU A 12 7.42 0.83 8.23
CA GLU A 12 6.72 -0.45 8.24
C GLU A 12 5.59 -0.47 9.28
N GLN A 13 5.84 0.01 10.50
CA GLN A 13 4.80 0.10 11.54
C GLN A 13 3.62 0.97 11.13
N LEU A 14 3.89 2.09 10.44
CA LEU A 14 2.84 2.98 9.94
C LEU A 14 2.05 2.34 8.79
N ARG A 15 2.71 1.66 7.84
CA ARG A 15 2.04 0.92 6.76
C ARG A 15 1.14 -0.19 7.30
N GLN A 16 1.64 -0.98 8.25
CA GLN A 16 0.85 -2.05 8.89
C GLN A 16 -0.34 -1.50 9.67
N ALA A 17 -0.16 -0.40 10.40
CA ALA A 17 -1.25 0.24 11.13
C ALA A 17 -2.34 0.75 10.19
N LEU A 18 -1.98 1.41 9.09
CA LEU A 18 -2.96 1.85 8.09
C LEU A 18 -3.68 0.65 7.47
N ALA A 19 -2.96 -0.38 7.02
CA ALA A 19 -3.56 -1.58 6.42
C ALA A 19 -4.55 -2.28 7.36
N SER A 20 -4.22 -2.39 8.64
CA SER A 20 -5.11 -2.96 9.67
C SER A 20 -6.34 -2.09 9.90
N LEU A 21 -6.17 -0.78 10.05
CA LEU A 21 -7.27 0.16 10.29
C LEU A 21 -8.24 0.23 9.12
N LEU A 22 -7.71 0.10 7.91
CA LEU A 22 -8.50 0.02 6.70
C LEU A 22 -9.47 -1.17 6.75
N GLN A 23 -9.10 -2.32 7.32
CA GLN A 23 -10.04 -3.45 7.46
C GLN A 23 -11.19 -3.18 8.45
N GLU A 24 -11.07 -2.18 9.31
CA GLU A 24 -12.02 -1.88 10.39
C GLU A 24 -12.96 -0.72 10.03
N VAL A 25 -12.45 0.31 9.33
CA VAL A 25 -13.17 1.57 9.06
C VAL A 25 -12.84 2.15 7.68
N SER A 26 -13.69 3.06 7.17
CA SER A 26 -13.44 3.70 5.88
C SER A 26 -12.23 4.62 5.91
N TYR A 27 -11.54 4.77 4.77
CA TYR A 27 -10.37 5.61 4.66
C TYR A 27 -10.66 7.06 5.05
N GLU A 28 -11.79 7.61 4.65
CA GLU A 28 -12.22 8.99 4.90
C GLU A 28 -12.36 9.27 6.39
N SER A 29 -12.79 8.28 7.17
CA SER A 29 -12.99 8.40 8.61
C SER A 29 -11.70 8.38 9.43
N LEU A 30 -10.58 7.89 8.86
CA LEU A 30 -9.31 7.76 9.56
C LEU A 30 -8.62 9.11 9.76
N SER A 31 -8.10 9.34 10.97
CA SER A 31 -7.17 10.43 11.25
C SER A 31 -5.72 9.94 11.35
N ILE A 32 -4.76 10.86 11.17
CA ILE A 32 -3.33 10.58 11.41
C ILE A 32 -3.10 10.17 12.88
N ARG A 33 -3.93 10.64 13.81
CA ARG A 33 -3.86 10.25 15.23
C ARG A 33 -4.22 8.79 15.45
N ASP A 34 -5.24 8.28 14.77
CA ASP A 34 -5.64 6.87 14.87
C ASP A 34 -4.51 5.96 14.35
N ILE A 35 -3.92 6.33 13.21
CA ILE A 35 -2.82 5.60 12.58
C ILE A 35 -1.58 5.60 13.49
N THR A 36 -1.17 6.77 13.98
CA THR A 36 0.01 6.90 14.85
C THR A 36 -0.16 6.18 16.18
N ALA A 37 -1.36 6.22 16.76
CA ALA A 37 -1.70 5.46 17.96
C ALA A 37 -1.61 3.95 17.73
N ARG A 38 -2.20 3.43 16.63
CA ARG A 38 -2.13 2.01 16.27
C ARG A 38 -0.71 1.54 15.98
N ALA A 39 0.08 2.36 15.30
CA ALA A 39 1.48 2.07 14.97
C ALA A 39 2.43 2.15 16.17
N GLN A 40 2.00 2.76 17.28
CA GLN A 40 2.85 3.15 18.41
C GLN A 40 4.04 4.04 17.97
N VAL A 41 3.77 4.95 17.03
CA VAL A 41 4.75 5.89 16.47
C VAL A 41 4.34 7.31 16.85
N GLY A 42 5.29 8.14 17.28
CA GLY A 42 5.01 9.52 17.64
C GLY A 42 4.53 10.37 16.47
N TYR A 43 3.62 11.31 16.71
CA TYR A 43 3.07 12.22 15.69
C TYR A 43 4.17 12.98 14.92
N ALA A 44 5.18 13.50 15.61
CA ALA A 44 6.31 14.16 14.96
C ALA A 44 7.12 13.21 14.06
N THR A 45 7.19 11.92 14.39
CA THR A 45 7.87 10.90 13.58
C THR A 45 7.05 10.58 12.32
N TYR A 46 5.72 10.59 12.39
CA TYR A 46 4.86 10.49 11.21
C TYR A 46 5.22 11.55 10.17
N PHE A 47 5.25 12.82 10.57
CA PHE A 47 5.52 13.93 9.65
C PHE A 47 6.96 13.99 9.14
N ARG A 48 7.88 13.22 9.74
CA ARG A 48 9.21 13.01 9.16
C ARG A 48 9.21 12.03 7.98
N HIS A 49 8.16 11.23 7.85
CA HIS A 49 8.03 10.22 6.79
C HIS A 49 7.00 10.62 5.73
N TYR A 50 5.88 11.22 6.14
CA TYR A 50 4.73 11.48 5.28
C TYR A 50 4.17 12.87 5.53
N SER A 51 3.82 13.58 4.44
CA SER A 51 3.19 14.91 4.51
C SER A 51 1.76 14.85 5.03
N ASP A 52 1.04 13.78 4.70
CA ASP A 52 -0.38 13.61 4.93
C ASP A 52 -0.73 12.11 4.91
N LYS A 53 -2.02 11.79 5.01
CA LYS A 53 -2.54 10.41 4.99
C LYS A 53 -2.43 9.77 3.60
N ASP A 54 -2.55 10.57 2.54
CA ASP A 54 -2.48 10.08 1.16
C ASP A 54 -1.07 9.63 0.81
N ALA A 55 -0.04 10.34 1.28
CA ALA A 55 1.35 9.95 1.10
C ALA A 55 1.67 8.59 1.76
N LEU A 56 1.09 8.30 2.93
CA LEU A 56 1.23 6.97 3.56
C LEU A 56 0.42 5.91 2.80
N LEU A 57 -0.77 6.24 2.32
CA LEU A 57 -1.57 5.32 1.50
C LEU A 57 -0.83 4.94 0.21
N MET A 58 -0.25 5.91 -0.49
CA MET A 58 0.56 5.65 -1.69
C MET A 58 1.76 4.75 -1.37
N ASP A 59 2.48 5.00 -0.28
CA ASP A 59 3.59 4.14 0.14
C ASP A 59 3.15 2.69 0.42
N LEU A 60 1.99 2.51 1.08
CA LEU A 60 1.40 1.19 1.32
C LEU A 60 1.03 0.48 0.02
N LEU A 61 0.49 1.21 -0.95
CA LEU A 61 0.08 0.68 -2.25
C LEU A 61 1.28 0.28 -3.11
N THR A 62 2.28 1.15 -3.23
CA THR A 62 3.53 0.86 -3.96
C THR A 62 4.20 -0.38 -3.41
N ASP A 63 4.37 -0.47 -2.10
CA ASP A 63 4.96 -1.62 -1.41
C ASP A 63 4.13 -2.92 -1.59
N SER A 64 2.81 -2.80 -1.77
CA SER A 64 1.95 -3.95 -2.10
C SER A 64 2.10 -4.40 -3.56
N ILE A 65 2.22 -3.45 -4.51
CA ILE A 65 2.48 -3.75 -5.92
C ILE A 65 3.86 -4.38 -6.08
N GLU A 66 4.90 -3.84 -5.43
CA GLU A 66 6.26 -4.41 -5.47
C GLU A 66 6.27 -5.86 -4.94
N ARG A 67 5.53 -6.15 -3.87
CA ARG A 67 5.36 -7.53 -3.38
C ARG A 67 4.65 -8.42 -4.39
N LEU A 68 3.57 -7.92 -5.00
CA LEU A 68 2.84 -8.67 -6.03
C LEU A 68 3.75 -9.00 -7.22
N GLN A 69 4.53 -8.01 -7.71
CA GLN A 69 5.51 -8.22 -8.76
C GLN A 69 6.57 -9.27 -8.39
N ALA A 70 7.03 -9.28 -7.14
CA ALA A 70 7.99 -10.28 -6.67
C ALA A 70 7.40 -11.70 -6.55
N LEU A 71 6.08 -11.83 -6.46
CA LEU A 71 5.37 -13.12 -6.45
C LEU A 71 5.03 -13.61 -7.87
N LEU A 72 4.95 -12.69 -8.84
CA LEU A 72 4.72 -13.07 -10.23
C LEU A 72 5.96 -13.79 -10.78
N PRO A 73 5.78 -14.95 -11.43
CA PRO A 73 6.90 -15.64 -12.06
C PRO A 73 7.55 -14.73 -13.12
N PRO A 74 8.88 -14.67 -13.20
CA PRO A 74 9.56 -13.88 -14.23
C PRO A 74 9.17 -14.37 -15.61
N GLY A 75 8.77 -13.45 -16.48
CA GLY A 75 8.18 -13.76 -17.78
C GLY A 75 9.15 -14.45 -18.74
N VAL A 76 8.88 -15.73 -19.01
CA VAL A 76 9.05 -16.39 -20.33
C VAL A 76 7.96 -17.49 -20.53
N ASP A 77 7.44 -18.13 -19.47
CA ASP A 77 6.56 -19.31 -19.58
C ASP A 77 5.17 -19.21 -18.92
N ALA A 78 4.85 -18.11 -18.23
CA ALA A 78 3.56 -17.97 -17.56
C ALA A 78 2.46 -17.52 -18.53
N THR A 79 1.31 -18.19 -18.47
CA THR A 79 0.12 -17.79 -19.21
C THR A 79 -0.62 -16.66 -18.50
N PRO A 80 -1.39 -15.82 -19.21
CA PRO A 80 -2.22 -14.79 -18.59
C PRO A 80 -3.19 -15.32 -17.51
N ALA A 81 -3.56 -16.60 -17.59
CA ALA A 81 -4.40 -17.25 -16.58
C ALA A 81 -3.63 -17.56 -15.28
N GLU A 82 -2.36 -17.95 -15.37
CA GLU A 82 -1.50 -18.21 -14.21
C GLU A 82 -1.11 -16.89 -13.52
N GLU A 83 -0.77 -15.86 -14.30
CA GLU A 83 -0.55 -14.51 -13.78
C GLU A 83 -1.82 -13.95 -13.11
N GLY A 84 -2.97 -14.12 -13.78
CA GLY A 84 -4.28 -13.73 -13.25
C GLY A 84 -4.60 -14.42 -11.93
N ALA A 85 -4.32 -15.72 -11.79
CA ALA A 85 -4.58 -16.46 -10.56
C ALA A 85 -3.77 -15.94 -9.37
N VAL A 86 -2.49 -15.61 -9.57
CA VAL A 86 -1.62 -15.02 -8.53
C VAL A 86 -2.15 -13.64 -8.10
N ILE A 87 -2.56 -12.81 -9.07
CA ILE A 87 -3.15 -11.50 -8.80
C ILE A 87 -4.47 -11.66 -8.02
N PHE A 88 -5.35 -12.55 -8.46
CA PHE A 88 -6.64 -12.79 -7.80
C PHE A 88 -6.48 -13.31 -6.37
N GLU A 89 -5.57 -14.25 -6.13
CA GLU A 89 -5.30 -14.77 -4.79
C GLU A 89 -4.74 -13.69 -3.86
N HIS A 90 -3.83 -12.86 -4.37
CA HIS A 90 -3.29 -11.73 -3.62
C HIS A 90 -4.35 -10.66 -3.33
N MET A 91 -5.24 -10.38 -4.28
CA MET A 91 -6.39 -9.48 -4.10
C MET A 91 -7.39 -10.02 -3.07
N ALA A 92 -7.66 -11.33 -3.09
CA ALA A 92 -8.57 -11.99 -2.15
C ALA A 92 -8.06 -11.94 -0.70
N GLN A 93 -6.75 -11.94 -0.48
CA GLN A 93 -6.17 -11.83 0.86
C GLN A 93 -6.20 -10.39 1.42
N SER A 94 -6.42 -9.38 0.56
CA SER A 94 -6.23 -7.96 0.91
C SER A 94 -7.41 -7.07 0.51
N HIS A 95 -8.62 -7.63 0.44
CA HIS A 95 -9.86 -7.05 -0.14
C HIS A 95 -10.09 -5.55 0.13
N HIS A 96 -9.70 -5.02 1.29
CA HIS A 96 -9.95 -3.62 1.64
C HIS A 96 -8.94 -2.62 1.03
N ILE A 97 -7.68 -3.01 0.82
CA ILE A 97 -6.70 -2.14 0.15
C ILE A 97 -7.12 -1.95 -1.31
N TYR A 98 -7.55 -3.04 -1.95
CA TYR A 98 -8.02 -3.03 -3.33
C TYR A 98 -9.42 -2.41 -3.50
N SER A 99 -10.28 -2.42 -2.48
CA SER A 99 -11.59 -1.76 -2.56
C SER A 99 -11.44 -0.23 -2.61
N ILE A 100 -10.49 0.36 -1.89
CA ILE A 100 -10.19 1.80 -1.96
C ILE A 100 -9.70 2.19 -3.36
N LEU A 101 -8.90 1.34 -3.98
CA LEU A 101 -8.44 1.53 -5.36
C LEU A 101 -9.58 1.50 -6.38
N LEU A 102 -10.62 0.70 -6.13
CA LEU A 102 -11.69 0.43 -7.09
C LEU A 102 -12.94 1.29 -6.88
N HIS A 103 -13.12 1.91 -5.70
CA HIS A 103 -14.36 2.63 -5.33
C HIS A 103 -14.20 4.14 -5.08
N GLY A 104 -13.00 4.74 -5.27
CA GLY A 104 -12.76 6.16 -4.92
C GLY A 104 -12.35 7.08 -6.09
N GLU A 105 -12.48 8.40 -5.89
CA GLU A 105 -11.97 9.46 -6.81
C GLU A 105 -10.43 9.37 -7.04
N GLY A 106 -9.71 8.60 -6.22
CA GLY A 106 -8.28 8.28 -6.36
C GLY A 106 -7.95 7.24 -7.43
N THR A 107 -8.96 6.59 -8.03
CA THR A 107 -8.78 5.56 -9.07
C THR A 107 -7.92 6.07 -10.23
N GLN A 108 -8.12 7.31 -10.69
CA GLN A 108 -7.35 7.84 -11.83
C GLN A 108 -5.88 8.12 -11.50
N ARG A 109 -5.60 8.76 -10.35
CA ARG A 109 -4.22 9.06 -9.94
C ARG A 109 -3.38 7.80 -9.76
N ILE A 110 -4.01 6.71 -9.31
CA ILE A 110 -3.33 5.44 -9.09
C ILE A 110 -3.28 4.59 -10.36
N LEU A 111 -4.29 4.67 -11.25
CA LEU A 111 -4.18 4.10 -12.60
C LEU A 111 -3.02 4.71 -13.39
N ASP A 112 -2.75 6.00 -13.20
CA ASP A 112 -1.59 6.67 -13.80
C ASP A 112 -0.26 6.13 -13.24
N GLU A 113 -0.15 5.91 -11.93
CA GLU A 113 1.02 5.27 -11.29
C GLU A 113 1.19 3.80 -11.70
N ILE A 114 0.11 3.01 -11.75
CA ILE A 114 0.15 1.62 -12.22
C ILE A 114 0.61 1.56 -13.67
N ARG A 115 0.15 2.47 -14.53
CA ARG A 115 0.62 2.56 -15.92
C ARG A 115 2.09 2.96 -16.01
N ALA A 116 2.56 3.87 -15.16
CA ALA A 116 3.97 4.26 -15.12
C ALA A 116 4.89 3.10 -14.73
N VAL A 117 4.42 2.21 -13.85
CA VAL A 117 5.18 1.02 -13.40
C VAL A 117 5.04 -0.16 -14.38
N ALA A 118 3.91 -0.31 -15.07
CA ALA A 118 3.65 -1.44 -15.98
C ALA A 118 4.22 -1.27 -17.40
N VAL A 119 4.62 -0.06 -17.79
CA VAL A 119 5.16 0.26 -19.13
C VAL A 119 6.65 0.67 -19.08
N GLY A 120 7.27 0.59 -17.88
CA GLY A 120 8.69 0.88 -17.65
C GLY A 120 9.58 -0.34 -17.70
#